data_AF-A0A0M8U4M0-F1
#
_entry.id   AF-A0A0M8U4M0-F1
#
_cell.length_a   1.000
_cell.length_b   1.000
_cell.length_c   1.000
_cell.angle_alpha   90.00
_cell.angle_beta   90.00
_cell.angle_gamma   90.00
#
_symmetry.space_group_name_H-M   'P 1'
#
loop_
_entity.id
_entity.type
_entity.pdbx_description
1 polymer ?
#
loop_
_entity_poly.entity_id
_entity_poly.type
_entity_poly.pdbx_seq_one_letter_code
_entity_poly.pdbx_strand_id
1 'polypeptide(L)' 'MSRTMVDLDDALLAEAAEILGTTTKRATINGALAEFVAAARRRRFVELMDEGVFDDLRDPDVMRGAWR' A
#
# COMPACT_ATOMS: atom_id res chain seq x y z
N MET A 1 -13.96 -13.10 -4.65
CA MET A 1 -14.60 -12.11 -3.75
C MET A 1 -15.64 -12.85 -2.92
N SER A 2 -15.54 -12.81 -1.59
CA SER A 2 -16.57 -13.31 -0.67
C SER A 2 -17.52 -12.16 -0.29
N ARG A 3 -18.76 -12.49 0.10
CA ARG A 3 -19.72 -11.51 0.61
C ARG A 3 -19.64 -11.49 2.12
N THR A 4 -19.30 -10.34 2.70
CA THR A 4 -19.21 -10.13 4.14
C THR A 4 -20.21 -9.06 4.55
N MET A 5 -21.00 -9.32 5.60
CA MET A 5 -21.80 -8.28 6.24
C MET A 5 -20.96 -7.62 7.32
N VAL A 6 -20.84 -6.30 7.26
CA VAL A 6 -20.13 -5.47 8.23
C VAL A 6 -20.97 -4.23 8.50
N ASP A 7 -21.01 -3.81 9.76
CA ASP A 7 -21.56 -2.51 10.13
C ASP A 7 -20.48 -1.45 9.89
N LEU A 8 -20.88 -0.34 9.28
CA LEU A 8 -19.99 0.76 8.91
C LEU A 8 -20.58 2.08 9.36
N ASP A 9 -19.72 2.98 9.82
CA ASP A 9 -20.08 4.37 10.01
C ASP A 9 -20.26 5.03 8.64
N ASP A 10 -21.50 5.43 8.32
CA ASP A 10 -21.84 6.04 7.03
C ASP A 10 -21.18 7.41 6.82
N ALA A 11 -20.90 8.16 7.89
CA ALA A 11 -20.24 9.46 7.79
C ALA A 11 -18.75 9.27 7.43
N LEU A 12 -18.06 8.35 8.13
CA LEU A 12 -16.69 8.00 7.81
C LEU A 12 -16.57 7.41 6.40
N LEU A 13 -17.54 6.59 5.99
CA LEU A 13 -17.58 6.02 4.65
C LEU A 13 -17.76 7.10 3.56
N ALA A 14 -18.57 8.13 3.82
CA ALA A 14 -18.73 9.25 2.92
C ALA A 14 -17.45 10.07 2.79
N GLU A 15 -16.80 10.40 3.91
CA GLU A 15 -15.51 11.12 3.91
C GLU A 15 -14.43 10.32 3.14
N ALA A 16 -14.33 9.02 3.40
CA ALA A 16 -13.42 8.16 2.64
C ALA A 16 -13.77 8.12 1.15
N ALA A 17 -15.05 8.14 0.79
CA ALA A 17 -15.48 8.14 -0.60
C ALA A 17 -15.09 9.44 -1.33
N GLU A 18 -15.22 10.58 -0.65
CA GLU A 18 -14.79 11.89 -1.15
C GLU A 18 -13.28 11.93 -1.35
N ILE A 19 -12.49 11.53 -0.34
CA ILE A 19 -11.03 11.48 -0.41
C ILE A 19 -10.56 10.59 -1.56
N LEU A 20 -11.20 9.42 -1.73
CA LEU A 20 -10.84 8.45 -2.77
C LEU A 20 -11.46 8.75 -4.14
N GLY A 21 -12.38 9.72 -4.25
CA GLY A 21 -13.12 10.01 -5.48
C GLY A 21 -13.99 8.84 -5.97
N THR A 22 -14.57 8.07 -5.04
CA THR A 22 -15.34 6.85 -5.36
C THR A 22 -16.84 7.06 -5.17
N THR A 23 -17.65 6.34 -5.94
CA THR A 23 -19.12 6.50 -5.96
C THR A 23 -19.89 5.33 -5.35
N THR A 24 -19.20 4.25 -4.97
CA THR A 24 -19.86 3.06 -4.40
C THR A 24 -19.16 2.62 -3.12
N LYS A 25 -19.95 2.20 -2.11
CA LYS A 25 -19.43 1.68 -0.83
C LYS A 25 -18.35 0.62 -1.05
N ARG A 26 -18.57 -0.30 -2.01
CA ARG A 26 -17.59 -1.35 -2.34
C ARG A 26 -16.28 -0.79 -2.90
N ALA A 27 -16.33 0.21 -3.78
CA ALA A 27 -15.12 0.83 -4.32
C ALA A 27 -14.37 1.56 -3.20
N THR A 28 -15.08 2.30 -2.35
CA THR A 28 -14.51 2.99 -1.19
C THR A 28 -13.82 2.03 -0.22
N ILE A 29 -14.50 0.95 0.19
CA ILE A 29 -13.94 -0.04 1.13
C ILE A 29 -12.70 -0.71 0.54
N ASN A 30 -12.75 -1.18 -0.71
CA ASN A 30 -11.60 -1.83 -1.32
C ASN A 30 -10.44 -0.85 -1.55
N GLY A 31 -10.73 0.39 -1.94
CA GLY A 31 -9.74 1.45 -2.10
C GLY A 31 -9.06 1.80 -0.78
N ALA A 32 -9.83 1.99 0.29
CA ALA A 32 -9.30 2.28 1.62
C ALA A 32 -8.39 1.16 2.14
N LEU A 33 -8.80 -0.11 1.97
CA LEU A 33 -7.97 -1.26 2.34
C LEU A 33 -6.68 -1.34 1.51
N ALA A 34 -6.77 -1.06 0.20
CA ALA A 34 -5.61 -1.03 -0.67
C ALA A 34 -4.61 0.07 -0.26
N GLU A 35 -5.09 1.27 0.04
CA GLU A 35 -4.26 2.38 0.51
C GLU A 35 -3.61 2.09 1.87
N PHE A 36 -4.35 1.48 2.80
CA PHE A 36 -3.80 1.05 4.09
C PHE A 36 -2.64 0.05 3.91
N VAL A 37 -2.85 -0.97 3.07
CA VAL A 37 -1.81 -1.96 2.76
C VAL A 37 -0.62 -1.31 2.05
N ALA A 38 -0.87 -0.39 1.11
CA ALA A 38 0.18 0.32 0.40
C ALA A 38 1.00 1.19 1.35
N ALA A 39 0.36 1.88 2.31
CA ALA A 39 1.03 2.65 3.35
C ALA A 39 1.93 1.77 4.23
N ALA A 40 1.42 0.61 4.67
CA ALA A 40 2.19 -0.36 5.44
C ALA A 40 3.42 -0.88 4.66
N ARG A 41 3.25 -1.17 3.37
CA ARG A 41 4.35 -1.59 2.49
C ARG A 41 5.41 -0.50 2.30
N ARG A 42 4.99 0.76 2.10
CA ARG A 42 5.90 1.92 2.01
C ARG A 42 6.72 2.07 3.30
N ARG A 43 6.10 1.92 4.46
CA ARG A 43 6.81 1.94 5.76
C ARG A 43 7.82 0.81 5.86
N ARG A 44 7.42 -0.43 5.54
CA ARG A 44 8.33 -1.58 5.55
C ARG A 44 9.50 -1.40 4.60
N PHE A 45 9.26 -0.80 3.43
CA PHE A 45 10.33 -0.50 2.48
C PHE A 45 11.39 0.44 3.07
N VAL A 46 10.97 1.50 3.77
CA VAL A 46 11.90 2.39 4.48
C VAL A 46 12.67 1.65 5.57
N GLU A 47 12.00 0.81 6.36
CA GLU A 47 12.67 0.00 7.39
C GLU A 47 13.74 -0.93 6.78
N LEU A 48 13.44 -1.58 5.65
CA LEU A 48 14.41 -2.42 4.93
C LEU A 48 15.60 -1.61 4.40
N MET A 49 15.38 -0.34 4.01
CA MET A 49 16.48 0.55 3.63
C MET A 49 17.39 0.86 4.82
N ASP A 50 16.82 1.13 5.99
CA ASP A 50 17.57 1.41 7.22
C ASP A 50 18.30 0.15 7.74
N GLU A 51 17.72 -1.03 7.53
CA GLU A 51 18.33 -2.34 7.81
C GLU A 51 19.50 -2.68 6.85
N GLY A 52 19.76 -1.86 5.83
CA GLY A 52 20.85 -2.08 4.85
C GLY A 52 20.58 -3.19 3.84
N VAL A 53 19.32 -3.65 3.73
CA VAL A 53 18.93 -4.78 2.85
C VAL A 53 19.24 -4.51 1.38
N PHE A 54 19.34 -3.25 0.99
CA PHE A 54 19.61 -2.80 -0.38
C PHE A 54 21.01 -2.18 -0.55
N ASP A 55 21.94 -2.42 0.37
CA ASP A 55 23.30 -1.84 0.28
C ASP A 55 24.08 -2.36 -0.92
N ASP A 56 23.81 -3.59 -1.34
CA ASP A 56 24.37 -4.20 -2.54
C ASP A 56 24.01 -3.44 -3.83
N LEU A 57 22.84 -2.80 -3.88
CA LEU A 57 22.43 -1.93 -5.00
C LEU A 57 23.35 -0.72 -5.17
N ARG A 58 24.12 -0.35 -4.13
CA ARG A 58 25.10 0.75 -4.19
C ARG A 58 26.47 0.29 -4.65
N ASP A 59 26.73 -1.02 -4.73
CA ASP A 59 28.01 -1.59 -5.14
C ASP A 59 28.09 -1.71 -6.67
N PRO A 60 28.94 -0.92 -7.36
CA PRO A 60 29.08 -0.97 -8.81
C PRO A 60 29.58 -2.32 -9.32
N ASP A 61 30.32 -3.08 -8.52
CA ASP A 61 30.86 -4.39 -8.89
C ASP A 61 29.76 -5.45 -8.88
N VAL A 62 28.89 -5.42 -7.86
CA VAL A 62 27.69 -6.26 -7.79
C VAL A 62 26.74 -5.95 -8.94
N MET A 63 26.45 -4.67 -9.19
CA MET A 63 25.53 -4.26 -10.26
C MET A 63 26.01 -4.63 -11.66
N ARG A 64 27.33 -4.62 -11.93
CA ARG A 64 27.87 -5.10 -13.21
C ARG A 64 27.58 -6.58 -13.47
N GLY A 65 27.43 -7.39 -12.42
CA GLY A 65 27.08 -8.81 -12.52
C GLY A 65 25.59 -9.07 -12.76
N ALA A 66 24.71 -8.16 -12.33
CA ALA A 66 23.27 -8.35 -12.38
C ALA A 66 22.62 -8.19 -13.77
N TRP A 67 23.31 -7.52 -14.71
CA TRP A 67 22.80 -7.18 -16.05
C TRP A 67 23.47 -7.95 -17.20
N ARG A 68 24.17 -9.05 -16.90
CA ARG A 68 24.67 -10.01 -17.90
C ARG A 68 23.66 -11.11 -18.13
#